data_AF-A0AAN2PHN1-F1
#
_entry.id   AF-A0AAN2PHN1-F1
#
_cell.length_a   1.000
_cell.length_b   1.000
_cell.length_c   1.000
_cell.angle_alpha   90.00
_cell.angle_beta   90.00
_cell.angle_gamma   90.00
#
_symmetry.space_group_name_H-M   'P 1'
#
loop_
_entity.id
_entity.type
_entity.pdbx_description
1 polymer ?
#
loop_
_entity_poly.entity_id
_entity_poly.type
_entity_poly.pdbx_seq_one_letter_code
_entity_poly.pdbx_strand_id
1 'polypeptide(L)'
;MKKLIVFILIFAFSFLGFSNTSGAAARQLIIINKANNQLAYYENDKLVRVFIVATGKKASYTPEGKFKVVTKIVNRPYYKGNIRGGDPKNPLGKRWLGINARNTPGNTYAIHGNNDSTTIGKYISAGCIRMYNNDVQWLYDRVRMNTVVLIASSNKSFANIAATNGFKVSGSGSLPVNTNATLKKGSSGPQVIELQKRLTKLGYSTKGVDGSFGKNTETAVKKFQKSKKLTSDGIVGPKTKKALGLK
;
A
#
# COMPACT_ATOMS: atom_id res chain seq x y z
N MET A 1 11.40 12.77 -85.82
CA MET A 1 10.34 13.04 -84.81
C MET A 1 10.30 11.87 -83.83
N LYS A 2 11.04 11.98 -82.71
CA LYS A 2 11.12 10.95 -81.66
C LYS A 2 9.98 11.19 -80.67
N LYS A 3 9.07 10.23 -80.49
CA LYS A 3 7.99 10.30 -79.50
C LYS A 3 8.52 9.83 -78.14
N LEU A 4 8.49 10.72 -77.15
CA LEU A 4 8.88 10.47 -75.77
C LEU A 4 7.70 9.80 -75.04
N ILE A 5 7.86 8.56 -74.58
CA ILE A 5 6.88 7.88 -73.72
C ILE A 5 7.27 8.19 -72.27
N VAL A 6 6.42 8.93 -71.56
CA VAL A 6 6.56 9.21 -70.12
C VAL A 6 5.77 8.16 -69.35
N PHE A 7 6.47 7.32 -68.58
CA PHE A 7 5.86 6.43 -67.59
C PHE A 7 5.62 7.20 -66.29
N ILE A 8 4.35 7.43 -65.94
CA ILE A 8 3.96 7.93 -64.62
C ILE A 8 3.83 6.71 -63.70
N LEU A 9 4.82 6.50 -62.84
CA LEU A 9 4.78 5.54 -61.74
C LEU A 9 3.95 6.12 -60.59
N ILE A 10 2.69 5.70 -60.49
CA ILE A 10 1.83 5.99 -59.33
C ILE A 10 2.31 5.11 -58.17
N PHE A 11 3.08 5.68 -57.26
CA PHE A 11 3.47 5.01 -56.01
C PHE A 11 2.28 5.05 -55.05
N ALA A 12 1.50 3.96 -55.00
CA ALA A 12 0.44 3.76 -54.02
C ALA A 12 1.09 3.51 -52.64
N PHE A 13 1.35 4.59 -51.89
CA PHE A 13 1.80 4.50 -50.50
C PHE A 13 0.63 4.01 -49.64
N SER A 14 0.57 2.69 -49.46
CA SER A 14 -0.39 2.04 -48.57
C SER A 14 -0.07 2.47 -47.14
N PHE A 15 -0.81 3.45 -46.62
CA PHE A 15 -0.73 3.86 -45.22
C PHE A 15 -1.31 2.73 -44.36
N LEU A 16 -0.46 1.78 -43.96
CA LEU A 16 -0.77 0.80 -42.93
C LEU A 16 -0.98 1.58 -41.63
N GLY A 17 -2.24 1.84 -41.30
CA GLY A 17 -2.64 2.42 -40.02
C GLY A 17 -2.28 1.45 -38.91
N PHE A 18 -1.13 1.67 -38.28
CA PHE A 18 -0.85 1.10 -36.97
C PHE A 18 -1.80 1.74 -35.97
N SER A 19 -2.91 1.07 -35.70
CA SER A 19 -3.74 1.34 -34.54
C SER A 19 -2.92 1.00 -33.30
N ASN A 20 -2.28 2.01 -32.72
CA ASN A 20 -1.79 1.94 -31.35
C ASN A 20 -2.98 1.65 -30.45
N THR A 21 -3.25 0.38 -30.15
CA THR A 21 -4.13 -0.03 -29.07
C THR A 21 -3.49 0.44 -27.78
N SER A 22 -3.74 1.70 -27.45
CA SER A 22 -3.44 2.30 -26.16
C SER A 22 -4.35 1.60 -25.17
N GLY A 23 -3.89 0.49 -24.59
CA GLY A 23 -4.64 -0.26 -23.60
C GLY A 23 -5.15 0.69 -22.53
N ALA A 24 -6.46 0.70 -22.29
CA ALA A 24 -7.08 1.59 -21.31
C ALA A 24 -6.30 1.51 -19.98
N ALA A 25 -5.86 2.66 -19.47
CA ALA A 25 -5.06 2.69 -18.25
C ALA A 25 -5.85 2.01 -17.11
N ALA A 26 -5.18 1.12 -16.38
CA ALA A 26 -5.81 0.37 -15.29
C ALA A 26 -6.53 1.31 -14.31
N ARG A 27 -7.81 1.03 -14.03
CA ARG A 27 -8.63 1.88 -13.15
C ARG A 27 -8.27 1.59 -11.69
N GLN A 28 -7.70 2.59 -11.02
CA GLN A 28 -7.27 2.47 -9.62
C GLN A 28 -8.16 3.31 -8.70
N LEU A 29 -8.52 2.75 -7.55
CA LEU A 29 -9.29 3.42 -6.51
C LEU A 29 -8.74 3.04 -5.14
N ILE A 30 -8.51 4.05 -4.30
CA ILE A 30 -8.24 3.89 -2.88
C ILE A 30 -9.46 4.34 -2.11
N ILE A 31 -9.90 3.52 -1.16
CA ILE A 31 -10.95 3.90 -0.20
C ILE A 31 -10.36 3.82 1.20
N ILE A 32 -10.44 4.90 1.95
CA ILE A 32 -10.06 4.96 3.37
C ILE A 32 -11.33 5.09 4.18
N ASN A 33 -11.59 4.12 5.05
CA ASN A 33 -12.66 4.19 6.03
C ASN A 33 -12.07 4.55 7.39
N LYS A 34 -12.36 5.76 7.85
CA LYS A 34 -11.89 6.24 9.15
C LYS A 34 -12.54 5.50 10.31
N ALA A 35 -13.81 5.07 10.18
CA ALA A 35 -14.56 4.44 11.27
C ALA A 35 -13.90 3.16 11.81
N ASN A 36 -13.13 2.46 10.96
CA ASN A 36 -12.43 1.24 11.32
C ASN A 36 -10.92 1.29 11.03
N ASN A 37 -10.39 2.47 10.66
CA ASN A 37 -8.98 2.68 10.34
C ASN A 37 -8.43 1.69 9.30
N GLN A 38 -9.16 1.52 8.20
CA GLN A 38 -8.76 0.66 7.08
C GLN A 38 -8.64 1.41 5.76
N LEU A 39 -7.75 0.93 4.90
CA LEU A 39 -7.57 1.38 3.52
C LEU A 39 -7.73 0.19 2.58
N ALA A 40 -8.67 0.26 1.64
CA ALA A 40 -8.80 -0.69 0.53
C ALA A 40 -8.18 -0.13 -0.75
N TYR A 41 -7.40 -0.95 -1.43
CA TYR A 41 -6.88 -0.68 -2.77
C TYR A 41 -7.58 -1.58 -3.78
N TYR A 42 -8.18 -0.95 -4.79
CA TYR A 42 -8.82 -1.59 -5.93
C TYR A 42 -8.01 -1.32 -7.20
N GLU A 43 -7.94 -2.32 -8.06
CA GLU A 43 -7.35 -2.23 -9.39
C GLU A 43 -8.24 -3.00 -10.36
N ASN A 44 -8.61 -2.35 -11.47
CA ASN A 44 -9.56 -2.88 -12.46
C ASN A 44 -10.82 -3.40 -11.77
N ASP A 45 -11.34 -2.59 -10.86
CA ASP A 45 -12.61 -2.79 -10.14
C ASP A 45 -12.58 -3.98 -9.17
N LYS A 46 -11.45 -4.65 -9.01
CA LYS A 46 -11.29 -5.77 -8.09
C LYS A 46 -10.57 -5.30 -6.86
N LEU A 47 -11.09 -5.68 -5.69
CA LEU A 47 -10.38 -5.49 -4.44
C LEU A 47 -9.06 -6.28 -4.49
N VAL A 48 -7.94 -5.58 -4.37
CA VAL A 48 -6.61 -6.22 -4.38
C VAL A 48 -6.12 -6.46 -2.96
N ARG A 49 -6.27 -5.47 -2.06
CA ARG A 49 -5.79 -5.57 -0.68
C ARG A 49 -6.49 -4.57 0.24
N VAL A 50 -6.66 -4.96 1.50
CA VAL A 50 -7.04 -4.08 2.61
C VAL A 50 -5.88 -3.96 3.59
N PHE A 51 -5.64 -2.75 4.08
CA PHE A 51 -4.58 -2.42 5.04
C PHE A 51 -5.17 -1.84 6.31
N ILE A 52 -4.50 -2.06 7.43
CA ILE A 52 -4.71 -1.28 8.64
C ILE A 52 -3.94 0.03 8.49
N VAL A 53 -4.57 1.15 8.81
CA VAL A 53 -3.97 2.48 8.76
C VAL A 53 -4.18 3.22 10.07
N ALA A 54 -3.48 4.33 10.28
CA ALA A 54 -3.80 5.28 11.35
C ALA A 54 -4.31 6.58 10.73
N THR A 55 -5.36 7.15 11.32
CA THR A 55 -5.99 8.39 10.85
C THR A 55 -5.95 9.47 11.94
N GLY A 56 -6.58 10.61 11.66
CA GLY A 56 -6.55 11.80 12.51
C GLY A 56 -7.08 11.55 13.92
N LYS A 57 -6.44 12.16 14.92
CA LYS A 57 -6.87 12.09 16.33
C LYS A 57 -8.31 12.60 16.54
N LYS A 58 -8.73 13.58 15.75
CA LYS A 58 -10.11 14.09 15.74
C LYS A 58 -10.76 13.74 14.40
N ALA A 59 -12.07 13.54 14.40
CA ALA A 59 -12.84 13.23 13.19
C ALA A 59 -12.58 14.23 12.04
N SER A 60 -12.41 15.51 12.35
CA SER A 60 -12.15 16.58 11.38
C SER A 60 -10.72 16.65 10.84
N TYR A 61 -9.75 15.95 11.45
CA TYR A 61 -8.34 16.11 11.09
C TYR A 61 -8.00 15.41 9.76
N THR A 62 -8.49 14.18 9.58
CA THR A 62 -8.41 13.50 8.27
C THR A 62 -9.67 13.87 7.46
N PRO A 63 -9.52 14.66 6.38
CA PRO A 63 -10.64 15.20 5.63
C PRO A 63 -11.40 14.07 4.90
N GLU A 64 -12.73 14.13 4.93
CA GLU A 64 -13.58 13.26 4.11
C GLU A 64 -13.83 13.89 2.75
N GLY A 65 -14.06 13.05 1.73
CA GLY A 65 -14.30 13.49 0.37
C GLY A 65 -13.55 12.66 -0.68
N LYS A 66 -13.62 13.13 -1.93
CA LYS A 66 -12.92 12.53 -3.07
C LYS A 66 -11.71 13.39 -3.42
N PHE A 67 -10.54 12.77 -3.42
CA PHE A 67 -9.25 13.40 -3.71
C PHE A 67 -8.53 12.62 -4.79
N LYS A 68 -7.39 13.13 -5.23
CA LYS A 68 -6.47 12.48 -6.15
C LYS A 68 -5.07 12.44 -5.56
N VAL A 69 -4.32 11.39 -5.87
CA VAL A 69 -2.87 11.37 -5.65
C VAL A 69 -2.21 12.34 -6.64
N VAL A 70 -1.63 13.41 -6.13
CA VAL A 70 -1.02 14.49 -6.95
C VAL A 70 0.49 14.61 -6.76
N THR A 71 1.06 13.91 -5.78
CA THR A 71 2.51 13.94 -5.54
C THR A 71 2.98 12.57 -5.02
N LYS A 72 4.15 12.11 -5.47
CA LYS A 72 4.79 10.87 -5.03
C LYS A 72 6.25 11.11 -4.66
N ILE A 73 6.64 10.88 -3.41
CA ILE A 73 8.03 11.12 -2.94
C ILE A 73 8.54 9.89 -2.19
N VAL A 74 9.76 9.46 -2.55
CA VAL A 74 10.52 8.46 -1.80
C VAL A 74 11.28 9.18 -0.68
N ASN A 75 11.18 8.68 0.56
CA ASN A 75 11.94 9.19 1.70
C ASN A 75 11.84 10.71 1.86
N ARG A 76 10.62 11.25 1.94
CA ARG A 76 10.40 12.71 2.08
C ARG A 76 11.06 13.24 3.37
N PRO A 77 11.88 14.31 3.32
CA PRO A 77 12.36 14.97 4.52
C PRO A 77 11.21 15.48 5.41
N TYR A 78 11.42 15.45 6.72
CA TYR A 78 10.49 16.04 7.69
C TYR A 78 11.02 17.40 8.14
N TYR A 79 10.70 18.44 7.35
CA TYR A 79 11.21 19.80 7.53
C TYR A 79 10.92 20.37 8.92
N LYS A 80 9.71 20.18 9.47
CA LYS A 80 9.34 20.71 10.81
C LYS A 80 10.25 20.19 11.92
N GLY A 81 10.75 18.97 11.81
CA GLY A 81 11.68 18.38 12.78
C GLY A 81 13.13 18.39 12.33
N ASN A 82 13.45 19.05 11.21
CA ASN A 82 14.77 19.01 10.57
C ASN A 82 15.34 17.58 10.39
N ILE A 83 14.49 16.61 10.06
CA ILE A 83 14.90 15.21 9.90
C ILE A 83 15.07 14.89 8.42
N ARG A 84 16.24 14.35 8.06
CA ARG A 84 16.55 13.93 6.68
C ARG A 84 15.59 12.85 6.19
N GLY A 85 15.43 12.81 4.87
CA GLY A 85 14.72 11.72 4.21
C GLY A 85 15.40 10.37 4.45
N GLY A 86 14.62 9.34 4.78
CA GLY A 86 15.12 7.97 4.96
C GLY A 86 15.74 7.68 6.33
N ASP A 87 15.86 8.69 7.19
CA ASP A 87 16.24 8.50 8.60
C ASP A 87 15.18 7.62 9.31
N PRO A 88 15.57 6.57 10.08
CA PRO A 88 14.65 5.75 10.85
C PRO A 88 13.73 6.52 11.81
N LYS A 89 14.16 7.69 12.29
CA LYS A 89 13.37 8.57 13.16
C LYS A 89 12.39 9.45 12.40
N ASN A 90 12.44 9.50 11.07
CA ASN A 90 11.56 10.34 10.26
C ASN A 90 10.11 9.83 10.34
N PRO A 91 9.15 10.62 10.89
CA PRO A 91 7.78 10.17 11.11
C PRO A 91 6.98 9.97 9.81
N LEU A 92 7.51 10.41 8.67
CA LEU A 92 6.87 10.25 7.36
C LEU A 92 7.17 8.87 6.76
N GLY A 93 8.19 8.16 7.26
CA GLY A 93 8.59 6.85 6.78
C GLY A 93 9.10 6.85 5.34
N LYS A 94 8.97 5.70 4.67
CA LYS A 94 9.68 5.42 3.41
C LYS A 94 9.04 5.98 2.14
N ARG A 95 7.74 6.26 2.15
CA ARG A 95 6.98 6.72 0.98
C ARG A 95 5.94 7.75 1.37
N TRP A 96 5.69 8.66 0.44
CA TRP A 96 4.70 9.72 0.54
C TRP A 96 3.83 9.72 -0.72
N LEU A 97 2.53 9.46 -0.56
CA LEU A 97 1.48 9.59 -1.58
C LEU A 97 0.64 10.82 -1.21
N GLY A 98 1.06 11.98 -1.71
CA GLY A 98 0.41 13.27 -1.47
C GLY A 98 -0.94 13.35 -2.16
N ILE A 99 -1.97 13.77 -1.43
CA ILE A 99 -3.33 13.93 -1.94
C ILE A 99 -3.74 15.40 -1.96
N ASN A 100 -4.56 15.79 -2.93
CA ASN A 100 -5.03 17.18 -3.07
C ASN A 100 -6.16 17.57 -2.10
N ALA A 101 -6.15 17.02 -0.88
CA ALA A 101 -7.16 17.33 0.11
C ALA A 101 -7.05 18.79 0.55
N ARG A 102 -8.22 19.43 0.73
CA ARG A 102 -8.33 20.86 1.06
C ARG A 102 -7.56 21.77 0.10
N ASN A 103 -7.58 21.44 -1.20
CA ASN A 103 -6.89 22.18 -2.27
C ASN A 103 -5.38 22.31 -2.09
N THR A 104 -4.76 21.42 -1.30
CA THR A 104 -3.31 21.40 -1.14
C THR A 104 -2.64 20.70 -2.34
N PRO A 105 -1.38 21.01 -2.70
CA PRO A 105 -0.68 20.33 -3.80
C PRO A 105 -0.11 18.96 -3.40
N GLY A 106 -0.67 18.30 -2.38
CA GLY A 106 -0.18 17.02 -1.87
C GLY A 106 1.10 17.10 -1.02
N ASN A 107 1.45 18.28 -0.50
CA ASN A 107 2.55 18.47 0.46
C ASN A 107 2.07 18.53 1.92
N THR A 108 0.76 18.64 2.17
CA THR A 108 0.15 18.74 3.51
C THR A 108 -0.53 17.45 3.95
N TYR A 109 -1.32 16.83 3.07
CA TYR A 109 -2.06 15.60 3.34
C TYR A 109 -1.51 14.46 2.47
N ALA A 110 -1.28 13.30 3.08
CA ALA A 110 -0.77 12.14 2.37
C ALA A 110 -1.16 10.82 3.02
N ILE A 111 -1.08 9.76 2.21
CA ILE A 111 -0.90 8.39 2.67
C ILE A 111 0.62 8.16 2.74
N HIS A 112 1.15 7.86 3.93
CA HIS A 112 2.60 7.75 4.11
C HIS A 112 2.98 6.64 5.10
N GLY A 113 4.29 6.39 5.24
CA GLY A 113 4.83 5.41 6.18
C GLY A 113 4.76 5.86 7.64
N ASN A 114 5.65 5.35 8.48
CA ASN A 114 5.77 5.79 9.87
C ASN A 114 7.17 5.45 10.42
N ASN A 115 7.51 6.01 11.59
CA ASN A 115 8.65 5.61 12.41
C ASN A 115 8.24 4.82 13.67
N ASP A 116 6.95 4.82 14.02
CA ASP A 116 6.40 4.08 15.15
C ASP A 116 5.21 3.22 14.68
N SER A 117 5.50 1.94 14.49
CA SER A 117 4.54 0.96 13.97
C SER A 117 3.39 0.67 14.92
N THR A 118 3.56 0.95 16.22
CA THR A 118 2.54 0.74 17.25
C THR A 118 1.39 1.76 17.16
N THR A 119 1.57 2.80 16.34
CA THR A 119 0.54 3.80 16.08
C THR A 119 -0.49 3.36 15.04
N ILE A 120 -0.16 2.37 14.21
CA ILE A 120 -1.03 1.92 13.11
C ILE A 120 -2.28 1.24 13.68
N GLY A 121 -3.45 1.58 13.14
CA GLY A 121 -4.77 1.16 13.64
C GLY A 121 -5.41 2.16 14.62
N LYS A 122 -4.69 3.23 15.01
CA LYS A 122 -5.17 4.22 16.00
C LYS A 122 -5.55 5.57 15.36
N TYR A 123 -6.35 6.34 16.08
CA TYR A 123 -6.66 7.74 15.78
C TYR A 123 -5.63 8.67 16.43
N ILE A 124 -4.57 9.02 15.72
CA ILE A 124 -3.42 9.71 16.32
C ILE A 124 -2.74 10.75 15.42
N SER A 125 -3.00 10.74 14.12
CA SER A 125 -2.32 11.65 13.21
C SER A 125 -2.88 13.08 13.31
N ALA A 126 -2.16 14.05 12.74
CA ALA A 126 -2.66 15.41 12.55
C ALA A 126 -3.54 15.57 11.29
N GLY A 127 -3.85 14.47 10.60
CA GLY A 127 -4.73 14.45 9.42
C GLY A 127 -4.27 13.54 8.29
N CYS A 128 -2.98 13.19 8.23
CA CYS A 128 -2.46 12.21 7.29
C CYS A 128 -2.92 10.77 7.59
N ILE A 129 -2.76 9.88 6.61
CA ILE A 129 -3.03 8.45 6.75
C ILE A 129 -1.69 7.73 6.87
N ARG A 130 -1.43 7.14 8.04
CA ARG A 130 -0.18 6.42 8.32
C ARG A 130 -0.35 4.94 8.04
N MET A 131 0.64 4.32 7.43
CA MET A 131 0.69 2.89 7.12
C MET A 131 2.01 2.27 7.61
N TYR A 132 2.05 0.95 7.77
CA TYR A 132 3.33 0.23 7.90
C TYR A 132 4.24 0.52 6.70
N ASN A 133 5.55 0.60 6.92
CA ASN A 133 6.50 0.96 5.87
C ASN A 133 6.50 -0.01 4.68
N ASN A 134 6.32 -1.32 4.90
CA ASN A 134 6.22 -2.28 3.79
C ASN A 134 4.90 -2.14 3.03
N ASP A 135 3.81 -1.82 3.71
CA ASP A 135 2.50 -1.64 3.08
C ASP A 135 2.47 -0.39 2.19
N VAL A 136 2.99 0.74 2.69
CA VAL A 136 3.05 1.97 1.87
C VAL A 136 4.02 1.82 0.70
N GLN A 137 5.11 1.06 0.82
CA GLN A 137 5.99 0.75 -0.30
C GLN A 137 5.25 -0.07 -1.36
N TRP A 138 4.57 -1.15 -0.94
CA TRP A 138 3.76 -1.98 -1.84
C TRP A 138 2.69 -1.16 -2.57
N LEU A 139 2.02 -0.25 -1.86
CA LEU A 139 0.98 0.63 -2.40
C LEU A 139 1.59 1.65 -3.36
N TYR A 140 2.69 2.30 -2.97
CA TYR A 140 3.39 3.30 -3.77
C TYR A 140 3.86 2.76 -5.12
N ASP A 141 4.33 1.52 -5.17
CA ASP A 141 4.84 0.89 -6.39
C ASP A 141 3.70 0.59 -7.41
N ARG A 142 2.44 0.59 -6.96
CA ARG A 142 1.26 0.29 -7.81
C ARG A 142 0.44 1.53 -8.15
N VAL A 143 0.26 2.42 -7.19
CA VAL A 143 -0.60 3.61 -7.34
C VAL A 143 -0.01 4.58 -8.35
N ARG A 144 -0.80 4.94 -9.36
CA ARG A 144 -0.47 5.92 -10.38
C ARG A 144 -0.85 7.33 -9.92
N MET A 145 -0.23 8.33 -10.52
CA MET A 145 -0.68 9.71 -10.39
C MET A 145 -2.15 9.82 -10.82
N ASN A 146 -2.90 10.75 -10.22
CA ASN A 146 -4.34 10.95 -10.42
C ASN A 146 -5.26 9.81 -9.96
N THR A 147 -4.72 8.75 -9.32
CA THR A 147 -5.55 7.73 -8.65
C THR A 147 -6.50 8.39 -7.67
N VAL A 148 -7.77 8.01 -7.73
CA VAL A 148 -8.79 8.54 -6.83
C VAL A 148 -8.61 7.98 -5.43
N VAL A 149 -8.71 8.87 -4.44
CA VAL A 149 -8.70 8.56 -3.01
C VAL A 149 -10.01 9.03 -2.42
N LEU A 150 -10.89 8.09 -2.08
CA LEU A 150 -12.14 8.35 -1.37
C LEU A 150 -11.91 8.16 0.13
N ILE A 151 -12.13 9.20 0.92
CA ILE A 151 -12.05 9.13 2.39
C ILE A 151 -13.46 9.31 2.95
N ALA A 152 -13.91 8.35 3.75
CA ALA A 152 -15.23 8.35 4.37
C ALA A 152 -15.17 7.83 5.81
N SER A 153 -16.23 8.09 6.57
CA SER A 153 -16.51 7.40 7.85
C SER A 153 -17.82 6.65 7.71
N SER A 154 -17.79 5.31 7.74
CA SER A 154 -19.00 4.51 7.51
C SER A 154 -18.95 3.14 8.17
N ASN A 155 -20.10 2.61 8.56
CA ASN A 155 -20.28 1.21 8.98
C ASN A 155 -20.49 0.24 7.78
N LYS A 156 -20.55 0.75 6.55
CA LYS A 156 -20.76 -0.04 5.34
C LYS A 156 -19.47 -0.73 4.88
N SER A 157 -19.62 -1.80 4.08
CA SER A 157 -18.49 -2.44 3.39
C SER A 157 -17.83 -1.49 2.38
N PHE A 158 -16.57 -1.75 2.00
CA PHE A 158 -15.89 -0.92 1.00
C PHE A 158 -16.62 -0.91 -0.34
N ALA A 159 -17.22 -2.03 -0.76
CA ALA A 159 -18.00 -2.10 -1.99
C ALA A 159 -19.22 -1.16 -1.94
N ASN A 160 -19.92 -1.10 -0.80
CA ASN A 160 -21.06 -0.21 -0.63
C ASN A 160 -20.63 1.26 -0.54
N ILE A 161 -19.50 1.56 0.14
CA ILE A 161 -18.92 2.91 0.16
C ILE A 161 -18.59 3.36 -1.28
N ALA A 162 -17.98 2.47 -2.08
CA ALA A 162 -17.66 2.72 -3.48
C ALA A 162 -18.92 3.00 -4.30
N ALA A 163 -19.94 2.14 -4.19
CA ALA A 163 -21.17 2.23 -4.96
C ALA A 163 -21.95 3.53 -4.68
N THR A 164 -22.13 3.90 -3.41
CA THR A 164 -22.76 5.18 -3.02
C THR A 164 -21.99 6.39 -3.55
N ASN A 165 -20.70 6.23 -3.86
CA ASN A 165 -19.85 7.27 -4.41
C ASN A 165 -19.68 7.20 -5.94
N GLY A 166 -20.46 6.36 -6.64
CA GLY A 166 -20.45 6.26 -8.10
C GLY A 166 -19.33 5.38 -8.66
N PHE A 167 -18.70 4.54 -7.83
CA PHE A 167 -17.69 3.57 -8.28
C PHE A 167 -18.27 2.17 -8.30
N LYS A 168 -18.18 1.51 -9.46
CA LYS A 168 -18.43 0.07 -9.58
C LYS A 168 -17.18 -0.69 -9.13
N VAL A 169 -17.32 -1.58 -8.15
CA VAL A 169 -16.22 -2.45 -7.69
C VAL A 169 -16.76 -3.83 -7.34
N SER A 170 -15.87 -4.80 -7.25
CA SER A 170 -16.11 -6.20 -6.93
C SER A 170 -15.19 -6.64 -5.78
N GLY A 171 -15.72 -7.49 -4.90
CA GLY A 171 -15.09 -7.90 -3.65
C GLY A 171 -15.54 -7.06 -2.45
N SER A 172 -16.10 -7.71 -1.43
CA SER A 172 -16.75 -7.05 -0.29
C SER A 172 -15.81 -6.58 0.83
N GLY A 173 -14.49 -6.68 0.62
CA GLY A 173 -13.41 -6.40 1.57
C GLY A 173 -13.84 -5.90 2.94
N SER A 174 -14.00 -6.80 3.89
CA SER A 174 -13.61 -6.54 5.28
C SER A 174 -12.24 -7.17 5.46
N LEU A 175 -11.40 -6.69 6.37
CA LEU A 175 -10.28 -7.51 6.81
C LEU A 175 -10.87 -8.83 7.34
N PRO A 176 -10.51 -10.01 6.80
CA PRO A 176 -10.46 -11.16 7.67
C PRO A 176 -9.34 -10.85 8.66
N VAL A 177 -9.69 -10.37 9.85
CA VAL A 177 -8.78 -10.49 11.01
C VAL A 177 -8.73 -11.98 11.32
N ASN A 178 -8.11 -12.74 10.42
CA ASN A 178 -7.91 -14.16 10.61
C ASN A 178 -6.75 -14.27 11.59
N THR A 179 -7.09 -14.33 12.87
CA THR A 179 -6.16 -14.56 13.96
C THR A 179 -5.35 -15.87 13.76
N ASN A 180 -5.88 -16.79 12.96
CA ASN A 180 -5.22 -18.02 12.53
C ASN A 180 -4.42 -17.89 11.22
N ALA A 181 -4.35 -16.71 10.61
CA ALA A 181 -3.64 -16.50 9.35
C ALA A 181 -2.17 -16.90 9.46
N THR A 182 -1.71 -17.58 8.42
CA THR A 182 -0.31 -17.90 8.21
C THR A 182 0.46 -16.60 7.92
N LEU A 183 1.50 -16.31 8.69
CA LEU A 183 2.34 -15.13 8.46
C LEU A 183 3.48 -15.49 7.52
N LYS A 184 3.72 -14.64 6.53
CA LYS A 184 4.80 -14.82 5.56
C LYS A 184 5.29 -13.46 5.08
N LYS A 185 6.35 -13.45 4.26
CA LYS A 185 6.84 -12.22 3.64
C LYS A 185 5.71 -11.43 2.97
N GLY A 186 5.64 -10.14 3.30
CA GLY A 186 4.58 -9.24 2.85
C GLY A 186 3.35 -9.16 3.76
N SER A 187 3.24 -10.01 4.79
CA SER A 187 2.32 -9.80 5.91
C SER A 187 2.74 -8.57 6.72
N SER A 188 1.76 -7.87 7.28
CA SER A 188 1.97 -6.76 8.21
C SER A 188 0.89 -6.81 9.31
N GLY A 189 1.14 -6.12 10.42
CA GLY A 189 0.15 -5.96 11.49
C GLY A 189 0.61 -6.47 12.86
N PRO A 190 -0.29 -6.42 13.86
CA PRO A 190 0.04 -6.76 15.25
C PRO A 190 0.60 -8.18 15.44
N GLN A 191 0.12 -9.15 14.66
CA GLN A 191 0.63 -10.53 14.73
C GLN A 191 2.09 -10.65 14.28
N VAL A 192 2.51 -9.80 13.33
CA VAL A 192 3.91 -9.73 12.91
C VAL A 192 4.77 -9.07 13.98
N ILE A 193 4.25 -8.07 14.70
CA ILE A 193 4.92 -7.48 15.87
C ILE A 193 5.17 -8.56 16.93
N GLU A 194 4.14 -9.36 17.24
CA GLU A 194 4.25 -10.45 18.22
C GLU A 194 5.29 -11.49 17.79
N LEU A 195 5.26 -11.91 16.53
CA LEU A 195 6.25 -12.80 15.94
C LEU A 195 7.67 -12.23 16.06
N GLN A 196 7.88 -10.96 15.67
CA GLN A 196 9.20 -10.33 15.71
C GLN A 196 9.75 -10.22 17.14
N LYS A 197 8.89 -9.86 18.11
CA LYS A 197 9.25 -9.84 19.54
C LYS A 197 9.64 -11.24 20.02
N ARG A 198 8.86 -12.27 19.67
CA ARG A 198 9.11 -13.65 20.10
C ARG A 198 10.41 -14.20 19.51
N LEU A 199 10.63 -14.02 18.21
CA LEU A 199 11.88 -14.43 17.55
C LEU A 199 13.10 -13.76 18.19
N THR A 200 13.02 -12.45 18.43
CA THR A 200 14.11 -11.69 19.04
C THR A 200 14.38 -12.16 20.48
N LYS A 201 13.34 -12.42 21.27
CA LYS A 201 13.47 -12.99 22.62
C LYS A 201 14.15 -14.36 22.62
N LEU A 202 13.97 -15.15 21.56
CA LEU A 202 14.58 -16.46 21.38
C LEU A 202 15.98 -16.41 20.71
N GLY A 203 16.56 -15.23 20.50
CA GLY A 203 17.88 -15.05 19.90
C GLY A 203 17.91 -14.95 18.37
N TYR A 204 16.75 -14.98 17.70
CA TYR A 204 16.63 -14.82 16.25
C TYR A 204 16.36 -13.36 15.90
N SER A 205 17.42 -12.56 15.79
CA SER A 205 17.31 -11.13 15.52
C SER A 205 16.56 -10.84 14.21
N THR A 206 15.53 -9.99 14.31
CA THR A 206 14.73 -9.49 13.18
C THR A 206 15.21 -8.10 12.71
N LYS A 207 16.27 -7.56 13.30
CA LYS A 207 16.79 -6.20 13.08
C LYS A 207 15.76 -5.08 13.35
N GLY A 208 14.81 -5.34 14.25
CA GLY A 208 13.79 -4.38 14.68
C GLY A 208 12.39 -4.98 14.71
N VAL A 209 11.48 -4.31 15.42
CA VAL A 209 10.07 -4.68 15.52
C VAL A 209 9.22 -3.59 14.88
N ASP A 210 8.97 -3.74 13.58
CA ASP A 210 8.26 -2.75 12.76
C ASP A 210 6.88 -3.22 12.30
N GLY A 211 6.45 -4.40 12.75
CA GLY A 211 5.18 -5.01 12.37
C GLY A 211 5.09 -5.39 10.89
N SER A 212 6.22 -5.42 10.19
CA SER A 212 6.29 -5.74 8.77
C SER A 212 7.12 -7.00 8.53
N PHE A 213 6.53 -8.01 7.89
CA PHE A 213 7.22 -9.27 7.61
C PHE A 213 8.08 -9.09 6.35
N GLY A 214 9.26 -8.51 6.54
CA GLY A 214 10.27 -8.31 5.49
C GLY A 214 11.34 -9.40 5.44
N LYS A 215 12.40 -9.15 4.65
CA LYS A 215 13.55 -10.07 4.48
C LYS A 215 14.21 -10.46 5.81
N ASN A 216 14.33 -9.52 6.75
CA ASN A 216 14.96 -9.79 8.04
C ASN A 216 14.11 -10.74 8.90
N THR A 217 12.80 -10.52 8.96
CA THR A 217 11.87 -11.42 9.66
C THR A 217 11.84 -12.80 9.01
N GLU A 218 11.79 -12.88 7.69
CA GLU A 218 11.89 -14.15 6.94
C GLU A 218 13.18 -14.92 7.28
N THR A 219 14.31 -14.22 7.31
CA THR A 219 15.61 -14.81 7.67
C THR A 219 15.59 -15.35 9.10
N ALA A 220 15.03 -14.60 10.05
CA ALA A 220 14.89 -15.03 11.45
C ALA A 220 13.97 -16.25 11.59
N VAL A 221 12.83 -16.26 10.88
CA VAL A 221 11.90 -17.41 10.86
C VAL A 221 12.60 -18.65 10.30
N LYS A 222 13.29 -18.54 9.17
CA LYS A 222 14.02 -19.66 8.55
C LYS A 222 15.07 -20.25 9.50
N LYS A 223 15.84 -19.37 10.18
CA LYS A 223 16.81 -19.80 11.20
C LYS A 223 16.15 -20.53 12.37
N PHE A 224 15.03 -20.00 12.89
CA PHE A 224 14.26 -20.65 13.95
C PHE A 224 13.69 -22.00 13.52
N GLN A 225 13.11 -22.08 12.33
CA GLN A 225 12.58 -23.33 11.79
C GLN A 225 13.68 -24.38 11.67
N LYS A 226 14.86 -24.00 11.15
CA LYS A 226 16.02 -24.89 11.03
C LYS A 226 16.48 -25.42 12.40
N SER A 227 16.56 -24.58 13.42
CA SER A 227 16.99 -25.01 14.77
C SER A 227 15.96 -25.91 15.47
N LYS A 228 14.68 -25.81 15.10
CA LYS A 228 13.59 -26.66 15.61
C LYS A 228 13.31 -27.88 14.73
N LYS A 229 14.16 -28.19 13.75
CA LYS A 229 13.98 -29.30 12.79
C LYS A 229 12.62 -29.24 12.06
N LEU A 230 12.13 -28.03 11.79
CA LEU A 230 10.96 -27.76 10.95
C LEU A 230 11.40 -27.46 9.52
N THR A 231 10.46 -27.54 8.57
CA THR A 231 10.67 -27.02 7.21
C THR A 231 11.05 -25.54 7.26
N SER A 232 12.22 -25.18 6.73
CA SER A 232 12.76 -23.81 6.74
C SER A 232 12.27 -22.99 5.54
N ASP A 233 10.96 -22.92 5.36
CA ASP A 233 10.30 -22.24 4.25
C ASP A 233 10.09 -20.72 4.49
N GLY A 234 10.28 -20.25 5.73
CA GLY A 234 10.02 -18.87 6.12
C GLY A 234 8.54 -18.56 6.32
N ILE A 235 7.68 -19.58 6.36
CA ILE A 235 6.23 -19.47 6.53
C ILE A 235 5.84 -19.84 7.96
N VAL A 236 5.21 -18.91 8.68
CA VAL A 236 4.74 -19.13 10.05
C VAL A 236 3.32 -19.67 10.03
N GLY A 237 3.21 -20.95 9.68
CA GLY A 237 1.97 -21.73 9.76
C GLY A 237 1.75 -22.33 11.17
N PRO A 238 0.71 -23.17 11.36
CA PRO A 238 0.34 -23.70 12.68
C PRO A 238 1.48 -24.40 13.43
N LYS A 239 2.29 -25.22 12.74
CA LYS A 239 3.45 -25.91 13.34
C LYS A 239 4.49 -24.92 13.86
N THR A 240 4.82 -23.90 13.08
CA THR A 240 5.79 -22.86 13.48
C THR A 240 5.24 -21.98 14.59
N LYS A 241 3.94 -21.62 14.56
CA LYS A 241 3.27 -20.89 15.67
C LYS A 241 3.36 -21.67 16.98
N LYS A 242 3.00 -22.96 16.95
CA LYS A 242 3.10 -23.87 18.10
C LYS A 242 4.53 -23.92 18.64
N ALA A 243 5.53 -24.11 17.79
CA ALA A 243 6.94 -24.14 18.19
C ALA A 243 7.43 -22.80 18.78
N LEU A 244 6.88 -21.67 18.31
CA LEU A 244 7.15 -20.34 18.85
C LEU A 244 6.37 -20.07 20.13
N GLY A 245 5.32 -20.82 20.45
CA GLY A 245 4.39 -20.51 21.55
C GLY A 245 3.52 -19.28 21.25
N LEU A 246 3.22 -19.03 19.98
CA LEU A 246 2.25 -18.02 19.55
C LEU A 246 0.84 -18.65 19.53
N LYS A 247 -0.17 -17.87 19.87
CA LYS A 247 -1.59 -18.27 19.80
C LYS A 247 -2.13 -18.20 18.38
#